data_AF-A0A8X6HR16-F1
#
_entry.id   AF-A0A8X6HR16-F1
#
_cell.length_a   1.000
_cell.length_b   1.000
_cell.length_c   1.000
_cell.angle_alpha   90.00
_cell.angle_beta   90.00
_cell.angle_gamma   90.00
#
_symmetry.space_group_name_H-M   'P 1'
#
loop_
_entity.id
_entity.type
_entity.pdbx_description
1 polymer ?
#
loop_
_entity_poly.entity_id
_entity_poly.type
_entity_poly.pdbx_seq_one_letter_code
_entity_poly.pdbx_strand_id
1 'polypeptide(L)'
;MNEQVRCSISSVELIFKKALEDHFDLLQNITIEKDTHNFNTLEDFKLWKETIEKQATSLYVKNTGRKSDKTSGKITNFYCHRNGLYNARGDKKRNMKMVGSSKINGNCPLKLKVYEDIESKVTV
;
A
#
# COMPACT_ATOMS: atom_id res chain seq x y z
N MET A 1 -5.87 -19.90 7.08
CA MET A 1 -4.95 -19.91 5.92
C MET A 1 -3.96 -18.79 6.12
N ASN A 2 -2.71 -19.09 6.44
CA ASN A 2 -1.68 -18.05 6.59
C ASN A 2 -1.10 -17.73 5.21
N GLU A 3 -1.34 -16.53 4.72
CA GLU A 3 -0.82 -16.05 3.45
C GLU A 3 0.65 -15.63 3.65
N GLN A 4 1.58 -16.29 2.94
CA GLN A 4 3.00 -15.96 3.00
C GLN A 4 3.26 -14.59 2.35
N VAL A 5 4.10 -13.78 3.00
CA VAL A 5 4.50 -12.43 2.59
C VAL A 5 5.96 -12.47 2.15
N ARG A 6 6.18 -12.17 0.87
CA ARG A 6 7.52 -12.14 0.28
C ARG A 6 8.16 -10.75 0.42
N CYS A 7 9.43 -10.69 0.79
CA CYS A 7 10.19 -9.44 0.77
C CYS A 7 10.45 -8.98 -0.68
N SER A 8 10.45 -7.67 -0.92
CA SER A 8 10.72 -7.09 -2.24
C SER A 8 12.22 -6.87 -2.51
N ILE A 9 13.05 -6.89 -1.47
CA ILE A 9 14.49 -6.63 -1.55
C ILE A 9 15.28 -7.93 -1.43
N SER A 10 14.83 -8.85 -0.57
CA SER A 10 15.42 -10.17 -0.40
C SER A 10 14.45 -11.27 -0.83
N SER A 11 14.96 -12.43 -1.19
CA SER A 11 14.16 -13.61 -1.54
C SER A 11 13.53 -14.32 -0.33
N VAL A 12 13.43 -13.63 0.82
CA VAL A 12 12.88 -14.19 2.06
C VAL A 12 11.36 -14.18 2.02
N GLU A 13 10.76 -15.28 2.44
CA GLU A 13 9.32 -15.45 2.58
C GLU A 13 8.96 -15.60 4.06
N LEU A 14 8.02 -14.79 4.53
CA LEU A 14 7.64 -14.70 5.93
C LEU A 14 6.15 -14.96 6.09
N ILE A 15 5.74 -15.39 7.28
CA ILE A 15 4.33 -15.74 7.54
C ILE A 15 3.51 -14.50 7.92
N PHE A 16 4.14 -13.51 8.57
CA PHE A 16 3.45 -12.34 9.12
C PHE A 16 3.99 -11.04 8.52
N LYS A 17 3.10 -10.08 8.26
CA LYS A 17 3.50 -8.72 7.83
C LYS A 17 4.35 -8.01 8.88
N LYS A 18 4.09 -8.24 10.17
CA LYS A 18 4.90 -7.65 11.25
C LYS A 18 6.36 -8.16 11.19
N ALA A 19 6.54 -9.46 11.01
CA ALA A 19 7.87 -10.04 10.83
C ALA A 19 8.59 -9.47 9.59
N LEU A 20 7.85 -9.05 8.56
CA LEU A 20 8.44 -8.37 7.41
C LEU A 20 8.84 -6.93 7.72
N GLU A 21 8.04 -6.18 8.50
CA GLU A 21 8.44 -4.85 8.99
C GLU A 21 9.74 -4.96 9.81
N ASP A 22 9.83 -5.95 10.70
CA ASP A 22 11.03 -6.22 11.50
C ASP A 22 12.23 -6.63 10.61
N HIS A 23 11.99 -7.38 9.52
CA HIS A 23 13.02 -7.74 8.54
C HIS A 23 13.59 -6.52 7.81
N PHE A 24 12.77 -5.53 7.47
CA PHE A 24 13.27 -4.30 6.83
C PHE A 24 14.19 -3.52 7.76
N ASP A 25 13.84 -3.42 9.04
CA ASP A 25 14.61 -2.68 10.03
C ASP A 25 15.93 -3.38 10.36
N LEU A 26 15.88 -4.68 10.72
CA LEU A 26 17.04 -5.43 11.22
C LEU A 26 18.01 -5.88 10.13
N LEU A 27 17.51 -6.26 8.94
CA LEU A 27 18.33 -6.92 7.93
C LEU A 27 18.66 -6.03 6.73
N GLN A 28 17.92 -4.93 6.55
CA GLN A 28 18.12 -4.02 5.42
C GLN A 28 18.49 -2.60 5.87
N ASN A 29 18.51 -2.31 7.18
CA ASN A 29 18.69 -0.95 7.73
C ASN A 29 17.71 0.07 7.11
N ILE A 30 16.48 -0.38 6.82
CA ILE A 30 15.42 0.48 6.27
C ILE A 30 14.43 0.75 7.39
N THR A 31 14.50 1.95 7.96
CA THR A 31 13.54 2.41 8.96
C THR A 31 12.26 2.85 8.28
N ILE A 32 11.13 2.26 8.69
CA ILE A 32 9.81 2.63 8.19
C ILE A 32 9.28 3.76 9.06
N GLU A 33 9.39 5.00 8.57
CA GLU A 33 8.83 6.18 9.22
C GLU A 33 7.30 6.19 9.11
N LYS A 34 6.64 6.69 10.15
CA LYS A 34 5.18 6.80 10.24
C LYS A 34 4.84 8.25 10.53
N ASP A 35 4.39 8.95 9.49
CA ASP A 35 3.91 10.31 9.60
C ASP A 35 2.39 10.36 9.64
N THR A 36 1.86 11.29 10.42
CA THR A 36 0.42 11.57 10.50
C THR A 36 0.13 12.94 9.91
N HIS A 37 -0.81 13.00 8.97
CA HIS A 37 -1.25 14.26 8.38
C HIS A 37 -2.74 14.47 8.59
N ASN A 38 -3.12 15.68 9.01
CA ASN A 38 -4.51 16.08 9.18
C ASN A 38 -4.89 17.07 8.09
N PHE A 39 -6.05 16.85 7.49
CA PHE A 39 -6.62 17.65 6.43
C PHE A 39 -8.05 18.07 6.81
N ASN A 40 -8.40 19.30 6.45
CA ASN A 40 -9.74 19.82 6.72
C ASN A 40 -10.77 19.28 5.73
N THR A 41 -10.35 18.98 4.50
CA THR A 41 -11.22 18.46 3.45
C THR A 41 -10.61 17.24 2.75
N LEU A 42 -11.48 16.44 2.13
CA LEU A 42 -11.06 15.32 1.27
C LEU A 42 -10.32 15.79 0.01
N GLU A 43 -10.58 17.02 -0.45
CA GLU A 43 -9.89 17.60 -1.60
C GLU A 43 -8.44 17.94 -1.28
N ASP A 44 -8.17 18.52 -0.11
CA ASP A 44 -6.81 18.79 0.37
C ASP A 44 -6.00 17.49 0.45
N PHE A 45 -6.61 16.42 0.99
CA PHE A 45 -5.99 15.11 1.02
C PHE A 45 -5.65 14.59 -0.39
N LYS A 46 -6.57 14.73 -1.36
CA LYS A 46 -6.34 14.27 -2.73
C LYS A 46 -5.19 15.04 -3.40
N LEU A 47 -5.11 16.35 -3.19
CA LEU A 47 -4.05 17.19 -3.77
C LEU A 47 -2.68 16.86 -3.16
N TRP A 48 -2.63 16.69 -1.84
CA TRP A 48 -1.44 16.23 -1.14
C TRP A 48 -1.00 14.85 -1.64
N LYS A 49 -1.94 13.90 -1.73
CA LYS A 49 -1.70 12.56 -2.27
C LYS A 49 -1.16 12.61 -3.70
N GLU A 50 -1.73 13.43 -4.57
CA GLU A 50 -1.24 13.56 -5.95
C GLU A 50 0.19 14.11 -6.00
N THR A 51 0.51 15.04 -5.10
CA THR A 51 1.85 15.64 -5.00
C THR A 51 2.89 14.59 -4.63
N ILE A 52 2.63 13.78 -3.59
CA ILE A 52 3.55 12.70 -3.19
C ILE A 52 3.64 11.61 -4.27
N GLU A 53 2.54 11.32 -4.98
CA GLU A 53 2.53 10.32 -6.05
C GLU A 53 3.38 10.74 -7.24
N LYS A 54 3.35 12.03 -7.60
CA LYS A 54 4.19 12.63 -8.64
C LYS A 54 5.66 12.62 -8.24
N GLN A 55 5.98 13.02 -7.01
CA GLN A 55 7.36 13.04 -6.50
C GLN A 55 7.96 11.64 -6.42
N ALA A 56 7.22 10.67 -5.89
CA ALA A 56 7.70 9.29 -5.70
C ALA A 56 7.59 8.43 -6.97
N THR A 57 6.97 8.92 -8.05
CA THR A 57 6.64 8.15 -9.27
C THR A 57 5.90 6.84 -8.94
N SER A 58 5.06 6.89 -7.91
CA SER A 58 4.34 5.71 -7.42
C SER A 58 2.94 6.08 -6.98
N LEU A 59 1.97 5.30 -7.43
CA LEU A 59 0.57 5.48 -7.07
C LEU A 59 0.21 4.68 -5.81
N TYR A 60 -0.66 5.24 -4.99
CA TYR A 60 -1.34 4.64 -3.85
C TYR A 60 -2.77 4.29 -4.26
N VAL A 61 -3.04 2.99 -4.39
CA VAL A 61 -4.32 2.44 -4.86
C VAL A 61 -5.08 1.76 -3.73
N LYS A 62 -6.41 1.82 -3.80
CA LYS A 62 -7.29 1.11 -2.86
C LYS A 62 -7.33 -0.36 -3.24
N ASN A 63 -7.00 -1.25 -2.29
CA ASN A 63 -7.09 -2.70 -2.53
C ASN A 63 -8.41 -3.30 -2.02
N THR A 64 -9.11 -2.58 -1.13
CA THR A 64 -10.42 -2.99 -0.59
C THR A 64 -11.38 -1.80 -0.62
N GLY A 65 -12.69 -2.10 -0.56
CA GLY A 65 -13.71 -1.08 -0.35
C GLY A 65 -13.55 -0.33 0.98
N ARG A 66 -14.27 0.78 1.12
CA ARG A 66 -14.33 1.55 2.37
C ARG A 66 -14.90 0.68 3.48
N LYS A 67 -14.22 0.64 4.62
CA LYS A 67 -14.75 0.01 5.82
C LYS A 67 -15.43 1.10 6.64
N SER A 68 -16.73 0.95 6.89
CA SER A 68 -17.45 1.81 7.82
C SER A 68 -17.25 1.28 9.24
N ASP A 69 -16.71 2.09 10.12
CA ASP A 69 -16.79 1.84 11.55
C ASP A 69 -17.99 2.62 12.09
N LYS A 70 -18.84 1.97 12.88
CA LYS A 70 -20.07 2.59 13.42
C LYS A 70 -19.77 3.72 14.41
N THR A 71 -18.54 3.76 14.93
CA THR A 71 -18.13 4.67 16.01
C THR A 71 -17.11 5.73 15.57
N SER A 72 -16.40 5.51 14.44
CA SER A 72 -15.17 6.26 14.12
C SER A 72 -15.07 6.73 12.66
N GLY A 73 -16.18 6.72 11.92
CA GLY A 73 -16.21 7.16 10.53
C GLY A 73 -15.78 6.09 9.51
N LYS A 74 -15.22 6.52 8.38
CA LYS A 74 -14.85 5.63 7.25
C LYS A 74 -13.33 5.45 7.18
N ILE A 75 -12.88 4.20 7.13
CA ILE A 75 -11.46 3.87 7.00
C ILE A 75 -11.19 3.37 5.58
N THR A 76 -10.18 3.96 4.94
CA THR A 76 -9.68 3.56 3.62
C THR A 76 -8.19 3.27 3.69
N ASN A 77 -7.79 2.05 3.34
CA ASN A 77 -6.37 1.68 3.21
C ASN A 77 -5.94 1.79 1.75
N PHE A 78 -4.87 2.53 1.52
CA PHE A 78 -4.20 2.61 0.23
C PHE A 78 -2.84 1.93 0.30
N TYR A 79 -2.47 1.24 -0.77
CA TYR A 79 -1.22 0.52 -0.90
C TYR A 79 -0.50 0.96 -2.17
N CYS A 80 0.82 0.86 -2.20
CA CYS A 80 1.59 1.08 -3.43
C CYS A 80 1.07 0.18 -4.57
N HIS A 81 0.86 0.74 -5.76
CA HIS A 81 0.39 -0.01 -6.92
C HIS A 81 1.36 -1.11 -7.37
N ARG A 82 2.66 -0.98 -7.03
CA ARG A 82 3.68 -1.99 -7.29
C ARG A 82 3.65 -3.14 -6.27
N ASN A 83 2.88 -3.02 -5.19
CA ASN A 83 2.77 -4.02 -4.13
C ASN A 83 2.16 -5.34 -4.64
N GLY A 84 2.72 -6.46 -4.17
CA GLY A 84 2.21 -7.81 -4.35
C GLY A 84 2.88 -8.59 -5.47
N LEU A 85 2.38 -9.81 -5.66
CA LEU A 85 2.84 -10.74 -6.68
C LEU A 85 2.09 -10.51 -7.99
N TYR A 86 2.77 -10.73 -9.12
CA TYR A 86 2.08 -10.75 -10.40
C TYR A 86 1.29 -12.06 -10.55
N ASN A 87 -0.03 -11.94 -10.61
CA ASN A 87 -0.92 -13.05 -10.91
C ASN A 87 -1.35 -12.97 -12.38
N ALA A 88 -0.84 -13.89 -13.21
CA ALA A 88 -1.29 -14.03 -14.58
C ALA A 88 -2.79 -14.34 -14.62
N ARG A 89 -3.56 -13.60 -15.43
CA ARG A 89 -5.01 -13.79 -15.59
C ARG A 89 -5.32 -14.27 -17.01
N GLY A 90 -6.34 -15.13 -17.15
CA GLY A 90 -6.79 -15.72 -18.40
C GLY A 90 -6.12 -17.05 -18.77
N ASP A 91 -6.47 -17.60 -19.93
CA ASP A 91 -6.02 -18.94 -20.40
C ASP A 91 -4.53 -19.01 -20.79
N LYS A 92 -3.71 -18.02 -20.44
CA LYS A 92 -2.29 -17.89 -20.85
C LYS A 92 -2.04 -17.94 -22.37
N LYS A 93 -3.10 -17.81 -23.19
CA LYS A 93 -3.02 -17.79 -24.67
C LYS A 93 -2.30 -16.56 -25.23
N ARG A 94 -2.22 -15.48 -24.45
CA ARG A 94 -1.48 -14.26 -24.82
C ARG A 94 -0.20 -14.18 -24.00
N ASN A 95 0.92 -13.98 -24.69
CA ASN A 95 2.19 -13.68 -24.04
C ASN A 95 2.10 -12.36 -23.27
N MET A 96 2.91 -12.24 -22.22
CA MET A 96 3.07 -11.00 -21.48
C MET A 96 3.56 -9.91 -22.45
N LYS A 97 3.10 -8.67 -22.26
CA LYS A 97 3.68 -7.52 -22.98
C LYS A 97 5.17 -7.42 -22.65
N MET A 98 5.97 -6.92 -23.59
CA MET A 98 7.43 -6.76 -23.42
C MET A 98 7.82 -6.00 -22.13
N VAL A 99 7.00 -5.02 -21.72
CA VAL A 99 7.21 -4.18 -20.52
C VAL A 99 6.88 -4.92 -19.21
N GLY A 100 6.23 -6.08 -19.28
CA GLY A 100 5.96 -6.91 -18.12
C GLY A 100 4.89 -6.36 -17.18
N SER A 101 5.02 -6.71 -15.89
CA SER A 101 4.15 -6.24 -14.81
C SER A 101 4.86 -5.17 -13.97
N SER A 102 4.11 -4.16 -13.52
CA SER A 102 4.61 -3.14 -12.58
C SER A 102 4.73 -3.64 -11.13
N LYS A 103 4.46 -4.93 -10.87
CA LYS A 103 4.54 -5.53 -9.53
C LYS A 103 5.99 -5.85 -9.19
N ILE A 104 6.43 -5.47 -7.99
CA ILE A 104 7.78 -5.80 -7.47
C ILE A 104 7.95 -7.27 -7.07
N ASN A 105 6.89 -8.08 -7.24
CA ASN A 105 6.85 -9.47 -6.84
C ASN A 105 7.22 -9.70 -5.37
N GLY A 106 6.75 -8.79 -4.52
CA GLY A 106 7.01 -8.74 -3.10
C GLY A 106 6.15 -7.69 -2.43
N ASN A 107 6.21 -7.63 -1.10
CA ASN A 107 5.45 -6.68 -0.32
C ASN A 107 6.21 -5.36 -0.20
N CYS A 108 5.50 -4.27 -0.47
CA CYS A 108 5.97 -2.91 -0.28
C CYS A 108 5.54 -2.45 1.14
N PRO A 109 6.45 -1.86 1.94
CA PRO A 109 6.10 -1.35 3.27
C PRO A 109 5.18 -0.11 3.21
N LEU A 110 5.17 0.60 2.07
CA LEU A 110 4.42 1.84 1.89
C LEU A 110 2.91 1.59 1.85
N LYS A 111 2.22 2.18 2.82
CA LYS A 111 0.76 2.16 2.98
C LYS A 111 0.29 3.49 3.55
N LEU A 112 -0.89 3.93 3.13
CA LEU A 112 -1.58 5.09 3.71
C LEU A 112 -2.87 4.60 4.35
N LYS A 113 -3.15 5.03 5.58
CA LYS A 113 -4.36 4.66 6.30
C LYS A 113 -5.19 5.90 6.56
N VAL A 114 -6.19 6.09 5.73
CA VAL A 114 -7.01 7.30 5.75
C VAL A 114 -8.25 7.08 6.59
N TYR A 115 -8.47 7.98 7.53
CA TYR A 115 -9.64 8.08 8.39
C TYR A 115 -10.45 9.30 7.95
N GLU A 116 -11.68 9.08 7.51
CA GLU A 116 -12.64 10.14 7.19
C GLU A 116 -13.66 10.20 8.35
N ASP A 117 -13.62 11.29 9.12
CA ASP A 117 -14.55 11.53 10.23
C ASP A 117 -15.96 11.93 9.74
N ILE A 118 -16.93 11.89 10.65
CA ILE A 118 -18.32 12.31 10.38
C ILE A 118 -18.38 13.80 10.00
N GLU A 119 -17.47 14.62 10.55
CA GLU A 119 -17.32 16.05 10.25
C GLU A 119 -16.54 16.35 8.96
N SER A 120 -16.27 15.35 8.12
CA SER A 120 -15.47 15.49 6.88
C SER A 120 -13.99 15.85 7.06
N LYS A 121 -13.48 15.83 8.30
CA LYS A 121 -12.04 15.88 8.57
C LYS A 121 -11.37 14.58 8.12
N VAL A 122 -10.16 14.70 7.58
CA VAL A 122 -9.42 13.56 7.04
C VAL A 122 -8.06 13.45 7.70
N THR A 123 -7.75 12.30 8.29
CA THR A 123 -6.44 12.00 8.88
C THR A 123 -5.78 10.83 8.15
N VAL A 124 -4.48 10.92 7.86
CA VAL A 124 -3.70 9.92 7.12
C VAL A 124 -2.55 9.41 7.96
#